data_AF-A0A9E0AHM4-F1
#
_entry.id   AF-A0A9E0AHM4-F1
#
_cell.length_a   1.000
_cell.length_b   1.000
_cell.length_c   1.000
_cell.angle_alpha   90.00
_cell.angle_beta   90.00
_cell.angle_gamma   90.00
#
_symmetry.space_group_name_H-M   'P 1'
#
loop_
_entity.id
_entity.type
_entity.pdbx_description
1 polymer ?
#
loop_
_entity_poly.entity_id
_entity_poly.type
_entity_poly.pdbx_seq_one_letter_code
_entity_poly.pdbx_strand_id
1 'polypeptide(L)'
;MNPRILFLLQHPLVYVVYATLLAGGIFYTALQSDFLFVTPDSGYYLDEATRLSQAGVISGTLNSGFTFWPIGYPLLIAVVMNVFYVSALTASKLVNVFFLLGIFALLRLMFKQQAILYALLFSHALVIILFRYTWSEPGFIFFELLAFFAAQQLVTFHTGKAMFLLFLSCAGLLMMRYSGIFIFPWLLWIIIQQWRYNKLVVMKLSVVLCLLLCLEVAYGLRNLTLSGLWFGFNRGEDTNGLGLNMFFLARAMTQQLSFILHAKTIQVWLVAVLIQTTLIGLVWKMVQVKSELSVRLLHSNIWLSGSILSLAVVAGLRFFIHFDDFNYRLLLPGLLPAVVYVLNQLTTQYPLFYARALLVLTAFALLSMGCNFYPYFN
;
A
#
# COMPACT_ATOMS: atom_id res chain seq x y z
N MET A 1 7.55 -14.07 -28.67
CA MET A 1 8.30 -14.54 -27.49
C MET A 1 8.27 -16.06 -27.49
N ASN A 2 9.38 -16.73 -27.15
CA ASN A 2 9.40 -18.20 -27.08
C ASN A 2 8.38 -18.68 -26.01
N PRO A 3 7.40 -19.52 -26.35
CA PRO A 3 6.39 -20.02 -25.39
C PRO A 3 7.00 -20.66 -24.14
N ARG A 4 8.19 -21.25 -24.27
CA ARG A 4 8.91 -21.84 -23.13
C ARG A 4 9.33 -20.81 -22.09
N ILE A 5 9.75 -19.62 -22.51
CA ILE A 5 10.15 -18.53 -21.60
C ILE A 5 8.92 -18.01 -20.83
N LEU A 6 7.78 -17.86 -21.51
CA LEU A 6 6.52 -17.43 -20.88
C LEU A 6 6.09 -18.44 -19.81
N PHE A 7 6.13 -19.73 -20.14
CA PHE A 7 5.77 -20.81 -19.24
C PHE A 7 6.67 -20.85 -18.00
N LEU A 8 7.99 -20.70 -18.19
CA LEU A 8 8.95 -20.65 -17.08
C LEU A 8 8.67 -19.49 -16.13
N LEU A 9 8.45 -18.28 -16.65
CA LEU A 9 8.18 -17.09 -15.81
C LEU A 9 6.88 -17.21 -14.99
N GLN A 10 5.90 -17.96 -15.50
CA GLN A 10 4.63 -18.20 -14.80
C GLN A 10 4.68 -19.36 -13.80
N HIS A 11 5.80 -20.07 -13.73
CA HIS A 11 5.94 -21.23 -12.87
C HIS A 11 5.80 -20.83 -11.39
N PRO A 12 5.05 -21.58 -10.56
CA PRO A 12 4.85 -21.25 -9.15
C PRO A 12 6.17 -21.09 -8.38
N LEU A 13 7.19 -21.89 -8.72
CA LEU A 13 8.52 -21.79 -8.10
C LEU A 13 9.18 -20.44 -8.38
N VAL A 14 9.09 -19.91 -9.61
CA VAL A 14 9.66 -18.59 -9.95
C VAL A 14 9.02 -17.50 -9.11
N TYR A 15 7.70 -17.59 -8.91
CA TYR A 15 6.97 -16.68 -8.03
C TYR A 15 7.47 -16.72 -6.58
N VAL A 16 7.59 -17.91 -6.00
CA VAL A 16 8.05 -18.09 -4.62
C VAL A 16 9.50 -17.64 -4.44
N VAL A 17 10.37 -17.97 -5.39
CA VAL A 17 11.78 -17.55 -5.37
C VAL A 17 11.87 -16.02 -5.44
N TYR A 18 11.17 -15.40 -6.39
CA TYR A 18 11.13 -13.94 -6.50
C TYR A 18 10.61 -13.28 -5.22
N ALA A 19 9.48 -13.76 -4.68
CA ALA A 19 8.89 -13.24 -3.45
C ALA A 19 9.87 -13.31 -2.27
N THR A 20 10.55 -14.44 -2.11
CA THR A 20 11.52 -14.68 -1.04
C THR A 20 12.76 -13.83 -1.20
N LEU A 21 13.31 -13.71 -2.42
CA LEU A 21 14.49 -12.90 -2.70
C LEU A 21 14.21 -11.41 -2.46
N LEU A 22 13.05 -10.90 -2.88
CA LEU A 22 12.69 -9.50 -2.65
C LEU A 22 12.49 -9.22 -1.16
N ALA A 23 11.74 -10.07 -0.46
CA ALA A 23 11.48 -9.91 0.98
C ALA A 23 12.76 -10.02 1.81
N GLY A 24 13.59 -11.03 1.52
CA GLY A 24 14.89 -11.21 2.16
C GLY A 24 15.84 -10.06 1.87
N GLY A 25 15.89 -9.58 0.63
CA GLY A 25 16.69 -8.41 0.24
C GLY A 25 16.27 -7.15 0.98
N ILE A 26 14.96 -6.87 1.09
CA ILE A 26 14.43 -5.75 1.88
C ILE A 26 14.83 -5.87 3.34
N PHE A 27 14.62 -7.03 3.95
CA PHE A 27 14.94 -7.26 5.36
C PHE A 27 16.43 -7.08 5.64
N TYR A 28 17.27 -7.74 4.85
CA TYR A 28 18.72 -7.70 5.00
C TYR A 28 19.25 -6.27 4.86
N THR A 29 18.88 -5.58 3.77
CA THR A 29 19.37 -4.21 3.54
C THR A 29 18.82 -3.20 4.54
N ALA A 30 17.63 -3.42 5.11
CA ALA A 30 17.09 -2.57 6.16
C ALA A 30 17.91 -2.65 7.46
N LEU A 31 18.47 -3.82 7.78
CA LEU A 31 19.27 -4.04 8.99
C LEU A 31 20.76 -3.68 8.85
N GLN A 32 21.28 -3.67 7.62
CA GLN A 32 22.69 -3.36 7.35
C GLN A 32 22.97 -1.88 7.09
N SER A 33 21.95 -1.05 6.97
CA SER A 33 22.14 0.39 6.73
C SER A 33 22.53 1.13 8.02
N ASP A 34 23.49 2.05 7.91
CA ASP A 34 23.92 2.92 9.02
C ASP A 34 22.76 3.70 9.67
N PHE A 35 21.72 4.03 8.91
CA PHE A 35 20.54 4.77 9.38
C PHE A 35 19.36 3.85 9.75
N LEU A 36 19.50 2.53 9.60
CA LEU A 36 18.53 1.48 9.97
C LEU A 36 17.10 1.68 9.43
N PHE A 37 16.93 2.56 8.45
CA PHE A 37 15.66 3.02 7.90
C PHE A 37 14.64 3.37 8.99
N VAL A 38 15.04 4.26 9.91
CA VAL A 38 14.16 4.84 10.92
C VAL A 38 13.98 6.35 10.69
N THR A 39 12.80 6.86 11.00
CA THR A 39 12.48 8.30 11.02
C THR A 39 11.86 8.68 12.37
N PRO A 40 11.53 9.96 12.63
CA PRO A 40 10.82 10.33 13.85
C PRO A 40 9.52 9.52 14.07
N ASP A 41 8.74 9.27 13.00
CA ASP A 41 7.57 8.38 13.05
C ASP A 41 7.91 6.97 13.54
N SER A 42 9.03 6.41 13.07
CA SER A 42 9.52 5.12 13.52
C SER A 42 9.77 5.09 15.02
N GLY A 43 10.30 6.18 15.58
CA GLY A 43 10.51 6.33 17.03
C GLY A 43 9.22 6.13 17.81
N TYR A 44 8.13 6.80 17.41
CA TYR A 44 6.82 6.64 18.04
C TYR A 44 6.29 5.21 17.94
N TYR A 45 6.42 4.57 16.77
CA TYR A 45 5.96 3.18 16.61
C TYR A 45 6.74 2.20 17.48
N LEU A 46 8.07 2.36 17.58
CA LEU A 46 8.95 1.46 18.31
C LEU A 46 8.83 1.62 19.82
N ASP A 47 8.73 2.85 20.31
CA ASP A 47 8.51 3.15 21.73
C ASP A 47 7.16 2.58 22.20
N GLU A 48 6.10 2.82 21.43
CA GLU A 48 4.77 2.34 21.76
C GLU A 48 4.68 0.80 21.72
N ALA A 49 5.33 0.16 20.74
CA ALA A 49 5.43 -1.30 20.68
C ALA A 49 6.20 -1.88 21.88
N THR A 50 7.28 -1.23 22.30
CA THR A 50 8.08 -1.64 23.45
C THR A 50 7.25 -1.56 24.74
N ARG A 51 6.49 -0.47 24.92
CA ARG A 51 5.56 -0.32 26.06
C ARG A 51 4.48 -1.38 26.05
N LEU A 52 3.86 -1.65 24.88
CA LEU A 52 2.85 -2.70 24.73
C LEU A 52 3.40 -4.11 25.08
N SER A 53 4.65 -4.39 24.68
CA SER A 53 5.32 -5.65 24.98
C SER A 53 5.62 -5.81 26.48
N GLN A 54 6.15 -4.77 27.12
CA GLN A 54 6.50 -4.77 28.55
C GLN A 54 5.29 -4.79 29.49
N ALA A 55 4.22 -4.08 29.12
CA ALA A 55 3.03 -3.94 29.96
C ALA A 55 2.10 -5.16 29.93
N GLY A 56 2.34 -6.13 29.03
CA GLY A 56 1.49 -7.32 28.87
C GLY A 56 0.05 -6.96 28.52
N VAL A 57 -0.18 -6.42 27.32
CA VAL A 57 -1.52 -6.11 26.76
C VAL A 57 -2.36 -5.13 27.60
N ILE A 58 -2.42 -3.87 27.14
CA ILE A 58 -3.41 -2.85 27.53
C ILE A 58 -3.59 -2.75 29.06
N SER A 59 -2.50 -2.55 29.80
CA SER A 59 -2.66 -1.96 31.14
C SER A 59 -3.21 -0.55 30.94
N GLY A 60 -4.47 -0.31 31.34
CA GLY A 60 -5.16 0.98 31.27
C GLY A 60 -4.54 2.11 32.10
N THR A 61 -3.27 1.97 32.45
CA THR A 61 -2.47 2.84 33.31
C THR A 61 -1.33 3.54 32.59
N LEU A 62 -1.04 3.21 31.32
CA LEU A 62 0.05 3.86 30.60
C LEU A 62 -0.46 5.05 29.80
N ASN A 63 0.16 6.20 30.06
CA ASN A 63 0.20 7.41 29.22
C ASN A 63 0.80 7.10 27.82
N SER A 64 0.24 6.11 27.13
CA SER A 64 0.59 5.64 25.81
C SER A 64 -0.63 5.94 24.93
N GLY A 65 -0.53 7.08 24.23
CA GLY A 65 -1.71 7.76 23.73
C GLY A 65 -2.36 7.04 22.56
N PHE A 66 -1.61 6.28 21.75
CA PHE A 66 -1.96 5.99 20.34
C PHE A 66 -2.60 7.20 19.64
N THR A 67 -2.19 8.39 20.07
CA THR A 67 -2.77 9.66 19.70
C THR A 67 -2.10 10.16 18.43
N PHE A 68 -0.77 10.04 18.35
CA PHE A 68 -0.02 10.37 17.14
C PHE A 68 -0.34 9.45 15.97
N TRP A 69 -0.41 8.14 16.22
CA TRP A 69 -0.69 7.11 15.22
C TRP A 69 -1.59 6.01 15.78
N PRO A 70 -2.46 5.41 14.95
CA PRO A 70 -3.29 4.28 15.35
C PRO A 70 -2.51 3.07 15.88
N ILE A 71 -3.15 2.30 16.76
CA ILE A 71 -2.56 1.17 17.50
C ILE A 71 -2.07 0.00 16.65
N GLY A 72 -2.59 -0.18 15.43
CA GLY A 72 -2.43 -1.42 14.66
C GLY A 72 -0.98 -1.76 14.34
N TYR A 73 -0.18 -0.80 13.86
CA TYR A 73 1.23 -1.08 13.53
C TYR A 73 2.09 -1.35 14.79
N PRO A 74 2.06 -0.50 15.85
CA PRO A 74 2.73 -0.81 17.12
C PRO A 74 2.33 -2.16 17.74
N LEU A 75 1.05 -2.51 17.69
CA LEU A 75 0.56 -3.77 18.24
C LEU A 75 1.17 -4.98 17.54
N LEU A 76 1.23 -4.94 16.20
CA LEU A 76 1.86 -6.03 15.44
C LEU A 76 3.36 -6.14 15.71
N ILE A 77 4.05 -5.00 15.88
CA ILE A 77 5.47 -5.00 16.28
C ILE A 77 5.61 -5.69 17.64
N ALA A 78 4.81 -5.29 18.64
CA ALA A 78 4.85 -5.90 19.98
C ALA A 78 4.56 -7.40 19.97
N VAL A 79 3.59 -7.84 19.15
CA VAL A 79 3.30 -9.28 18.97
C VAL A 79 4.52 -10.00 18.39
N VAL A 80 5.15 -9.47 17.34
CA VAL A 80 6.34 -10.08 16.73
C VAL A 80 7.54 -10.07 17.69
N MET A 81 7.72 -9.01 18.48
CA MET A 81 8.75 -8.97 19.53
C MET A 81 8.58 -10.12 20.51
N ASN A 82 7.36 -10.33 21.00
CA ASN A 82 7.06 -11.35 22.01
C ASN A 82 7.13 -12.78 21.44
N VAL A 83 6.72 -12.99 20.18
CA VAL A 83 6.73 -14.31 19.54
C VAL A 83 8.15 -14.73 19.16
N PHE A 84 8.96 -13.82 18.63
CA PHE A 84 10.31 -14.13 18.12
C PHE A 84 11.45 -13.76 19.07
N TYR A 85 11.15 -13.13 20.22
CA TYR A 85 12.14 -12.67 21.20
C TYR A 85 13.20 -11.75 20.59
N VAL A 86 12.77 -10.80 19.76
CA VAL A 86 13.66 -9.85 19.05
C VAL A 86 13.37 -8.41 19.47
N SER A 87 14.32 -7.50 19.20
CA SER A 87 14.15 -6.07 19.44
C SER A 87 12.99 -5.48 18.64
N ALA A 88 12.39 -4.38 19.13
CA ALA A 88 11.32 -3.66 18.43
C ALA A 88 11.71 -3.29 16.99
N LEU A 89 12.96 -2.87 16.78
CA LEU A 89 13.46 -2.54 15.45
C LEU A 89 13.40 -3.75 14.51
N THR A 90 13.95 -4.89 14.93
CA THR A 90 13.96 -6.12 14.14
C THR A 90 12.53 -6.62 13.88
N ALA A 91 11.70 -6.60 14.92
CA ALA A 91 10.29 -6.94 14.83
C ALA A 91 9.56 -6.08 13.80
N SER A 92 9.82 -4.77 13.75
CA SER A 92 9.18 -3.89 12.76
C SER A 92 9.56 -4.23 11.31
N LYS A 93 10.81 -4.65 11.06
CA LYS A 93 11.23 -5.11 9.73
C LYS A 93 10.57 -6.44 9.38
N LEU A 94 10.44 -7.36 10.33
CA LEU A 94 9.72 -8.62 10.16
C LEU A 94 8.23 -8.38 9.86
N VAL A 95 7.57 -7.44 10.57
CA VAL A 95 6.17 -7.07 10.30
C VAL A 95 6.01 -6.60 8.85
N ASN A 96 6.88 -5.73 8.34
CA ASN A 96 6.83 -5.29 6.95
C ASN A 96 7.05 -6.44 5.96
N VAL A 97 7.97 -7.36 6.26
CA VAL A 97 8.19 -8.58 5.47
C VAL A 97 6.93 -9.45 5.44
N PHE A 98 6.26 -9.64 6.59
CA PHE A 98 5.01 -10.40 6.65
C PHE A 98 3.91 -9.74 5.82
N PHE A 99 3.80 -8.41 5.83
CA PHE A 99 2.90 -7.71 4.94
C PHE A 99 3.25 -7.92 3.47
N LEU A 100 4.53 -7.84 3.09
CA LEU A 100 4.95 -8.06 1.71
C LEU A 100 4.62 -9.49 1.24
N LEU A 101 4.91 -10.49 2.06
CA LEU A 101 4.59 -11.89 1.76
C LEU A 101 3.08 -12.12 1.72
N GLY A 102 2.31 -11.46 2.61
CA GLY A 102 0.86 -11.47 2.61
C GLY A 102 0.27 -10.86 1.33
N ILE A 103 0.85 -9.76 0.84
CA ILE A 103 0.50 -9.17 -0.45
C ILE A 103 0.77 -10.15 -1.58
N PHE A 104 1.92 -10.83 -1.58
CA PHE A 104 2.21 -11.84 -2.60
C PHE A 104 1.24 -13.03 -2.54
N ALA A 105 0.91 -13.53 -1.35
CA ALA A 105 -0.14 -14.53 -1.21
C ALA A 105 -1.47 -14.04 -1.81
N LEU A 106 -1.87 -12.80 -1.52
CA LEU A 106 -3.08 -12.19 -2.06
C LEU A 106 -3.06 -12.06 -3.59
N LEU A 107 -1.97 -11.56 -4.17
CA LEU A 107 -1.79 -11.48 -5.62
C LEU A 107 -1.87 -12.86 -6.28
N ARG A 108 -1.32 -13.89 -5.62
CA ARG A 108 -1.41 -15.28 -6.12
C ARG A 108 -2.84 -15.80 -6.09
N LEU A 109 -3.61 -15.49 -5.04
CA LEU A 109 -5.03 -15.86 -4.96
C LEU A 109 -5.86 -15.15 -6.06
N MET A 110 -5.57 -13.88 -6.31
CA MET A 110 -6.31 -13.07 -7.28
C MET A 110 -6.00 -13.43 -8.72
N PHE A 111 -4.72 -13.50 -9.08
CA PHE A 111 -4.27 -13.54 -10.47
C PHE A 111 -3.68 -14.89 -10.88
N LYS A 112 -3.58 -15.85 -9.96
CA LYS A 112 -3.10 -17.22 -10.21
C LYS A 112 -1.76 -17.22 -10.96
N GLN A 113 -1.72 -17.79 -12.16
CA GLN A 113 -0.51 -17.88 -13.00
C GLN A 113 0.02 -16.50 -13.44
N GLN A 114 -0.83 -15.48 -13.50
CA GLN A 114 -0.44 -14.13 -13.89
C GLN A 114 0.11 -13.30 -12.72
N ALA A 115 0.08 -13.82 -11.48
CA ALA A 115 0.47 -13.10 -10.27
C ALA A 115 1.90 -12.54 -10.32
N ILE A 116 2.82 -13.22 -11.01
CA ILE A 116 4.21 -12.75 -11.18
C ILE A 116 4.27 -11.35 -11.79
N LEU A 117 3.40 -11.05 -12.76
CA LEU A 117 3.38 -9.75 -13.41
C LEU A 117 3.15 -8.62 -12.40
N TYR A 118 2.18 -8.80 -11.51
CA TYR A 118 1.83 -7.82 -10.49
C TYR A 118 2.86 -7.78 -9.36
N ALA A 119 3.46 -8.92 -9.02
CA ALA A 119 4.52 -8.98 -8.01
C ALA A 119 5.78 -8.23 -8.45
N LEU A 120 6.07 -8.16 -9.75
CA LEU A 120 7.19 -7.36 -10.29
C LEU A 120 7.04 -5.86 -10.03
N LEU A 121 5.82 -5.34 -9.84
CA LEU A 121 5.59 -3.94 -9.43
C LEU A 121 6.23 -3.63 -8.07
N PHE A 122 6.37 -4.63 -7.19
CA PHE A 122 6.98 -4.46 -5.87
C PHE A 122 8.51 -4.36 -5.91
N SER A 123 9.12 -4.63 -7.06
CA SER A 123 10.52 -4.28 -7.29
C SER A 123 10.71 -2.79 -7.60
N HIS A 124 9.65 -1.98 -7.67
CA HIS A 124 9.82 -0.54 -7.83
C HIS A 124 10.62 0.05 -6.66
N ALA A 125 11.60 0.90 -6.97
CA ALA A 125 12.48 1.55 -5.99
C ALA A 125 11.69 2.08 -4.78
N LEU A 126 10.67 2.91 -5.05
CA LEU A 126 9.85 3.53 -4.01
C LEU A 126 9.02 2.53 -3.18
N VAL A 127 8.70 1.35 -3.73
CA VAL A 127 8.08 0.28 -2.96
C VAL A 127 9.13 -0.37 -2.06
N ILE A 128 10.31 -0.70 -2.61
CA ILE A 128 11.41 -1.29 -1.84
C ILE A 128 11.76 -0.41 -0.62
N ILE A 129 11.96 0.90 -0.80
CA ILE A 129 12.30 1.81 0.31
C ILE A 129 11.18 1.89 1.35
N LEU A 130 9.91 1.94 0.91
CA LEU A 130 8.76 2.02 1.79
C LEU A 130 8.68 0.80 2.71
N PHE A 131 9.01 -0.39 2.20
CA PHE A 131 9.05 -1.63 3.00
C PHE A 131 10.30 -1.75 3.88
N ARG A 132 11.39 -1.02 3.59
CA ARG A 132 12.57 -0.95 4.48
C ARG A 132 12.33 -0.07 5.71
N TYR A 133 11.59 1.03 5.56
CA TYR A 133 11.31 1.94 6.67
C TYR A 133 10.37 1.33 7.71
N THR A 134 10.59 1.66 8.98
CA THR A 134 9.68 1.30 10.07
C THR A 134 8.47 2.24 10.03
N TRP A 135 7.56 1.94 9.13
CA TRP A 135 6.40 2.74 8.74
C TRP A 135 5.16 1.84 8.62
N SER A 136 3.99 2.41 8.88
CA SER A 136 2.68 1.73 8.81
C SER A 136 2.21 1.39 7.38
N GLU A 137 2.80 2.04 6.39
CA GLU A 137 2.37 2.04 4.99
C GLU A 137 2.37 0.65 4.33
N PRO A 138 3.37 -0.22 4.53
CA PRO A 138 3.30 -1.62 4.13
C PRO A 138 2.02 -2.33 4.58
N GLY A 139 1.65 -2.15 5.85
CA GLY A 139 0.42 -2.72 6.42
C GLY A 139 -0.83 -2.09 5.83
N PHE A 140 -0.82 -0.78 5.64
CA PHE A 140 -1.91 -0.05 4.99
C PHE A 140 -2.17 -0.56 3.57
N ILE A 141 -1.12 -0.69 2.74
CA ILE A 141 -1.21 -1.23 1.37
C ILE A 141 -1.78 -2.66 1.37
N PHE A 142 -1.31 -3.51 2.29
CA PHE A 142 -1.81 -4.88 2.41
C PHE A 142 -3.32 -4.89 2.69
N PHE A 143 -3.77 -4.14 3.70
CA PHE A 143 -5.19 -4.10 4.06
C PHE A 143 -6.05 -3.40 3.00
N GLU A 144 -5.51 -2.44 2.24
CA GLU A 144 -6.19 -1.78 1.12
C GLU A 144 -6.45 -2.76 -0.02
N LEU A 145 -5.43 -3.50 -0.45
CA LEU A 145 -5.58 -4.55 -1.46
C LEU A 145 -6.55 -5.64 -0.99
N LEU A 146 -6.48 -6.03 0.28
CA LEU A 146 -7.37 -7.03 0.86
C LEU A 146 -8.82 -6.53 0.91
N ALA A 147 -9.05 -5.26 1.24
CA ALA A 147 -10.37 -4.65 1.25
C ALA A 147 -10.98 -4.62 -0.15
N PHE A 148 -10.20 -4.20 -1.16
CA PHE A 148 -10.69 -4.15 -2.54
C PHE A 148 -11.00 -5.55 -3.08
N PHE A 149 -10.17 -6.54 -2.75
CA PHE A 149 -10.43 -7.94 -3.06
C PHE A 149 -11.70 -8.45 -2.34
N ALA A 150 -11.83 -8.24 -1.04
CA ALA A 150 -12.97 -8.71 -0.26
C ALA A 150 -14.28 -8.05 -0.68
N ALA A 151 -14.27 -6.75 -0.99
CA ALA A 151 -15.42 -6.04 -1.54
C ALA A 151 -15.84 -6.61 -2.89
N GLN A 152 -14.88 -6.88 -3.79
CA GLN A 152 -15.16 -7.54 -5.06
C GLN A 152 -15.77 -8.94 -4.85
N GLN A 153 -15.22 -9.74 -3.95
CA GLN A 153 -15.74 -11.07 -3.63
C GLN A 153 -17.15 -11.00 -3.03
N LEU A 154 -17.45 -9.99 -2.20
CA LEU A 154 -18.77 -9.79 -1.62
C LEU A 154 -19.79 -9.37 -2.68
N VAL A 155 -19.43 -8.47 -3.58
CA VAL A 155 -20.29 -8.01 -4.67
C VAL A 155 -20.51 -9.12 -5.70
N THR A 156 -19.56 -10.03 -5.91
CA THR A 156 -19.71 -11.12 -6.89
C THR A 156 -20.37 -12.37 -6.33
N PHE A 157 -19.99 -12.81 -5.12
CA PHE A 157 -20.42 -14.11 -4.57
C PHE A 157 -21.29 -14.02 -3.32
N HIS A 158 -21.43 -12.82 -2.74
CA HIS A 158 -22.34 -12.55 -1.62
C HIS A 158 -22.12 -13.43 -0.39
N THR A 159 -20.89 -13.90 -0.14
CA THR A 159 -20.61 -14.84 0.95
C THR A 159 -20.38 -14.13 2.28
N GLY A 160 -20.73 -14.79 3.39
CA GLY A 160 -20.40 -14.29 4.74
C GLY A 160 -18.89 -14.20 4.99
N LYS A 161 -18.11 -15.11 4.38
CA LYS A 161 -16.64 -15.08 4.42
C LYS A 161 -16.08 -13.78 3.81
N ALA A 162 -16.60 -13.37 2.65
CA ALA A 162 -16.19 -12.11 2.02
C ALA A 162 -16.58 -10.88 2.85
N MET A 163 -17.77 -10.90 3.48
CA MET A 163 -18.21 -9.84 4.39
C MET A 163 -17.29 -9.72 5.61
N PHE A 164 -16.98 -10.84 6.26
CA PHE A 164 -16.07 -10.86 7.40
C PHE A 164 -14.66 -10.39 7.02
N LEU A 165 -14.15 -10.86 5.89
CA LEU A 165 -12.86 -10.44 5.38
C LEU A 165 -12.82 -8.94 5.08
N LEU A 166 -13.90 -8.39 4.50
CA LEU A 166 -14.03 -6.97 4.21
C LEU A 166 -14.02 -6.14 5.51
N PHE A 167 -14.79 -6.56 6.52
CA PHE A 167 -14.76 -5.93 7.84
C PHE A 167 -13.35 -5.92 8.44
N LEU A 168 -12.69 -7.09 8.47
CA LEU A 168 -11.35 -7.22 9.02
C LEU A 168 -10.33 -6.34 8.28
N SER A 169 -10.40 -6.30 6.94
CA SER A 169 -9.50 -5.46 6.15
C SER A 169 -9.73 -3.96 6.36
N CYS A 170 -10.99 -3.51 6.43
CA CYS A 170 -11.30 -2.10 6.67
C CYS A 170 -10.95 -1.69 8.11
N ALA A 171 -11.19 -2.56 9.09
CA ALA A 171 -10.73 -2.33 10.46
C ALA A 171 -9.20 -2.24 10.51
N GLY A 172 -8.50 -3.13 9.80
CA GLY A 172 -7.05 -3.07 9.63
C GLY A 172 -6.56 -1.74 9.06
N LEU A 173 -7.24 -1.18 8.05
CA LEU A 173 -6.91 0.14 7.49
C LEU A 173 -7.02 1.26 8.53
N LEU A 174 -8.14 1.32 9.25
CA LEU A 174 -8.38 2.33 10.29
C LEU A 174 -7.35 2.21 11.42
N MET A 175 -7.02 0.97 11.81
CA MET A 175 -6.03 0.69 12.85
C MET A 175 -4.59 0.90 12.38
N MET A 176 -4.31 0.94 11.08
CA MET A 176 -2.97 1.27 10.58
C MET A 176 -2.76 2.77 10.53
N ARG A 177 -3.73 3.52 9.98
CA ARG A 177 -3.60 4.96 9.75
C ARG A 177 -4.95 5.67 9.77
N TYR A 178 -4.96 6.90 10.27
CA TYR A 178 -6.14 7.77 10.21
C TYR A 178 -6.58 8.11 8.79
N SER A 179 -5.67 8.09 7.81
CA SER A 179 -6.02 8.22 6.39
C SER A 179 -6.92 7.08 5.90
N GLY A 180 -7.02 5.97 6.64
CA GLY A 180 -7.94 4.87 6.40
C GLY A 180 -9.42 5.27 6.42
N ILE A 181 -9.75 6.47 6.92
CA ILE A 181 -11.11 7.03 6.92
C ILE A 181 -11.75 7.10 5.51
N PHE A 182 -10.95 7.04 4.44
CA PHE A 182 -11.46 6.98 3.06
C PHE A 182 -12.38 5.77 2.81
N ILE A 183 -12.32 4.72 3.64
CA ILE A 183 -13.19 3.54 3.51
C ILE A 183 -14.67 3.89 3.67
N PHE A 184 -15.03 4.94 4.41
CA PHE A 184 -16.42 5.31 4.66
C PHE A 184 -17.11 5.81 3.39
N PRO A 185 -16.61 6.87 2.71
CA PRO A 185 -17.18 7.29 1.43
C PRO A 185 -17.04 6.21 0.34
N TRP A 186 -16.00 5.38 0.38
CA TRP A 186 -15.84 4.27 -0.57
C TRP A 186 -16.90 3.17 -0.39
N LEU A 187 -17.15 2.69 0.82
CA LEU A 187 -18.21 1.72 1.08
C LEU A 187 -19.59 2.30 0.79
N LEU A 188 -19.83 3.57 1.13
CA LEU A 188 -21.08 4.26 0.79
C LEU A 188 -21.28 4.34 -0.72
N TRP A 189 -20.23 4.64 -1.48
CA TRP A 189 -20.26 4.60 -2.94
C TRP A 189 -20.66 3.22 -3.48
N ILE A 190 -20.06 2.14 -2.96
CA ILE A 190 -20.43 0.77 -3.36
C ILE A 190 -21.88 0.47 -3.00
N ILE A 191 -22.36 0.87 -1.82
CA ILE A 191 -23.76 0.72 -1.41
C ILE A 191 -24.70 1.41 -2.40
N ILE A 192 -24.42 2.66 -2.76
CA ILE A 192 -25.22 3.44 -3.73
C ILE A 192 -25.25 2.71 -5.07
N GLN A 193 -24.10 2.21 -5.53
CA GLN A 193 -24.02 1.48 -6.79
C GLN A 193 -24.82 0.19 -6.75
N GLN A 194 -24.81 -0.55 -5.64
CA GLN A 194 -25.51 -1.83 -5.51
C GLN A 194 -26.99 -1.70 -5.11
N TRP A 195 -27.44 -0.51 -4.67
CA TRP A 195 -28.78 -0.28 -4.13
C TRP A 195 -29.92 -0.75 -5.02
N ARG A 196 -29.76 -0.61 -6.34
CA ARG A 196 -30.77 -0.99 -7.33
C ARG A 196 -30.62 -2.41 -7.87
N TYR A 197 -29.46 -3.07 -7.66
CA TYR A 197 -29.16 -4.37 -8.26
C TYR A 197 -29.23 -5.51 -7.26
N ASN A 198 -28.75 -5.32 -6.03
CA ASN A 198 -28.64 -6.41 -5.06
C ASN A 198 -28.83 -5.94 -3.61
N LYS A 199 -30.04 -6.13 -3.08
CA LYS A 199 -30.42 -5.74 -1.71
C LYS A 199 -29.65 -6.51 -0.63
N LEU A 200 -29.29 -7.77 -0.88
CA LEU A 200 -28.53 -8.57 0.07
C LEU A 200 -27.10 -8.03 0.24
N VAL A 201 -26.44 -7.67 -0.87
CA VAL A 201 -25.10 -7.04 -0.84
C VAL A 201 -25.16 -5.71 -0.11
N VAL A 202 -26.16 -4.88 -0.41
CA VAL A 202 -26.38 -3.60 0.26
C VAL A 202 -26.53 -3.79 1.77
N MET A 203 -27.38 -4.71 2.22
CA MET A 203 -27.55 -4.99 3.65
C MET A 203 -26.21 -5.40 4.29
N LYS A 204 -25.45 -6.30 3.66
CA LYS A 204 -24.14 -6.76 4.18
C LYS A 204 -23.13 -5.61 4.25
N LEU A 205 -23.03 -4.80 3.21
CA LEU A 205 -22.17 -3.61 3.19
C LEU A 205 -22.57 -2.59 4.25
N SER A 206 -23.88 -2.34 4.44
CA SER A 206 -24.39 -1.45 5.49
C SER A 206 -24.06 -1.96 6.89
N VAL A 207 -24.14 -3.27 7.13
CA VAL A 207 -23.70 -3.86 8.40
C VAL A 207 -22.21 -3.65 8.62
N VAL A 208 -21.38 -3.93 7.60
CA VAL A 208 -19.92 -3.67 7.70
C VAL A 208 -19.66 -2.19 7.99
N LEU A 209 -20.31 -1.27 7.27
CA LEU A 209 -20.18 0.16 7.46
C LEU A 209 -20.56 0.59 8.89
N CYS A 210 -21.68 0.08 9.41
CA CYS A 210 -22.15 0.37 10.77
C CYS A 210 -21.14 -0.12 11.82
N LEU A 211 -20.65 -1.35 11.70
CA LEU A 211 -19.64 -1.89 12.61
C LEU A 211 -18.34 -1.08 12.60
N LEU A 212 -17.90 -0.63 11.41
CA LEU A 212 -16.71 0.23 11.28
C LEU A 212 -16.94 1.62 11.88
N LEU A 213 -18.13 2.19 11.74
CA LEU A 213 -18.50 3.45 12.40
C LEU A 213 -18.47 3.30 13.92
N CYS A 214 -19.00 2.20 14.47
CA CYS A 214 -18.91 1.94 15.90
C CYS A 214 -17.45 1.83 16.37
N LEU A 215 -16.59 1.15 15.59
CA LEU A 215 -15.17 1.04 15.89
C LEU A 215 -14.48 2.42 15.90
N GLU A 216 -14.71 3.22 14.85
CA GLU A 216 -14.11 4.56 14.73
C GLU A 216 -14.60 5.51 15.82
N VAL A 217 -15.90 5.50 16.14
CA VAL A 217 -16.46 6.30 17.24
C VAL A 217 -15.87 5.88 18.58
N ALA A 218 -15.77 4.57 18.84
CA ALA A 218 -15.16 4.07 20.08
C ALA A 218 -13.68 4.51 20.19
N TYR A 219 -12.93 4.45 19.08
CA TYR A 219 -11.54 4.88 19.04
C TYR A 219 -11.39 6.40 19.23
N GLY A 220 -12.24 7.19 18.55
CA GLY A 220 -12.28 8.65 18.67
C GLY A 220 -12.67 9.12 20.07
N LEU A 221 -13.64 8.48 20.71
CA LEU A 221 -14.02 8.76 22.10
C LEU A 221 -12.85 8.47 23.06
N ARG A 222 -12.12 7.36 22.87
CA ARG A 222 -10.89 7.10 23.63
C ARG A 222 -9.84 8.19 23.42
N ASN A 223 -9.63 8.63 22.18
CA ASN A 223 -8.67 9.69 21.89
C ASN A 223 -9.08 11.01 22.53
N LEU A 224 -10.37 11.35 22.52
CA LEU A 224 -10.92 12.53 23.19
C LEU A 224 -10.69 12.47 24.70
N THR A 225 -10.91 11.34 25.36
CA THR A 225 -10.71 11.24 26.81
C THR A 225 -9.24 11.37 27.21
N LEU A 226 -8.30 10.94 26.36
CA LEU A 226 -6.87 10.98 26.64
C LEU A 226 -6.19 12.30 26.26
N SER A 227 -6.67 12.98 25.21
CA SER A 227 -5.97 14.13 24.61
C SER A 227 -6.84 15.38 24.42
N GLY A 228 -8.15 15.26 24.61
CA GLY A 228 -9.11 16.30 24.24
C GLY A 228 -9.37 16.42 22.73
N LEU A 229 -8.74 15.59 21.89
CA LEU A 229 -8.84 15.66 20.42
C LEU A 229 -9.26 14.32 19.81
N TRP A 230 -10.11 14.34 18.78
CA TRP A 230 -10.62 13.12 18.11
C TRP A 230 -9.50 12.24 17.54
N PHE A 231 -8.48 12.87 16.93
CA PHE A 231 -7.31 12.19 16.37
C PHE A 231 -6.09 12.28 17.28
N GLY A 232 -6.26 12.62 18.55
CA GLY A 232 -5.18 12.53 19.54
C GLY A 232 -4.16 13.67 19.57
N PHE A 233 -3.96 14.38 18.46
CA PHE A 233 -2.93 15.42 18.34
C PHE A 233 -3.39 16.57 17.44
N ASN A 234 -3.08 17.82 17.82
CA ASN A 234 -3.40 18.99 17.02
C ASN A 234 -2.33 19.16 15.94
N ARG A 235 -2.70 18.93 14.68
CA ARG A 235 -1.77 19.02 13.56
C ARG A 235 -1.57 20.42 13.00
N GLY A 236 -2.31 21.44 13.46
CA GLY A 236 -2.17 22.81 12.97
C GLY A 236 -2.65 22.99 11.52
N GLU A 237 -2.80 24.25 11.10
CA GLU A 237 -3.16 24.61 9.73
C GLU A 237 -1.94 24.54 8.80
N ASP A 238 -2.15 24.17 7.54
CA ASP A 238 -1.07 24.15 6.56
C ASP A 238 -0.52 25.56 6.28
N THR A 239 0.81 25.68 6.32
CA THR A 239 1.54 26.93 6.07
C THR A 239 2.07 27.06 4.64
N ASN A 240 2.06 25.98 3.84
CA ASN A 240 2.71 25.95 2.54
C ASN A 240 1.90 26.62 1.42
N GLY A 241 0.58 26.73 1.57
CA GLY A 241 -0.30 27.33 0.57
C GLY A 241 -0.45 26.46 -0.70
N LEU A 242 -1.44 26.79 -1.53
CA LEU A 242 -1.82 25.95 -2.69
C LEU A 242 -0.67 25.74 -3.69
N GLY A 243 0.06 26.80 -4.03
CA GLY A 243 1.12 26.74 -5.05
C GLY A 243 2.27 25.79 -4.68
N LEU A 244 2.75 25.87 -3.43
CA LEU A 244 3.84 25.02 -2.96
C LEU A 244 3.38 23.57 -2.79
N ASN A 245 2.16 23.34 -2.30
CA ASN A 245 1.58 21.99 -2.24
C ASN A 245 1.41 21.37 -3.63
N MET A 246 0.99 22.14 -4.64
CA MET A 246 0.93 21.66 -6.03
C MET A 246 2.32 21.34 -6.58
N PHE A 247 3.34 22.14 -6.25
CA PHE A 247 4.73 21.83 -6.61
C PHE A 247 5.21 20.51 -5.96
N PHE A 248 4.96 20.31 -4.66
CA PHE A 248 5.32 19.06 -3.99
C PHE A 248 4.55 17.86 -4.54
N LEU A 249 3.27 18.02 -4.89
CA LEU A 249 2.49 16.97 -5.54
C LEU A 249 3.09 16.60 -6.91
N ALA A 250 3.43 17.59 -7.74
CA ALA A 250 4.06 17.36 -9.03
C ALA A 250 5.43 16.68 -8.89
N ARG A 251 6.24 17.11 -7.92
CA ARG A 251 7.52 16.47 -7.58
C ARG A 251 7.33 15.02 -7.13
N ALA A 252 6.37 14.76 -6.26
CA ALA A 252 6.10 13.42 -5.75
C ALA A 252 5.57 12.49 -6.85
N MET A 253 4.79 13.01 -7.79
CA MET A 253 4.33 12.26 -8.97
C MET A 253 5.47 11.94 -9.94
N THR A 254 6.40 12.88 -10.19
CA THR A 254 7.57 12.60 -11.04
C THR A 254 8.54 11.60 -10.39
N GLN A 255 8.66 11.60 -9.06
CA GLN A 255 9.45 10.60 -8.34
C GLN A 255 8.95 9.17 -8.59
N GLN A 256 7.64 8.96 -8.81
CA GLN A 256 7.06 7.65 -9.14
C GLN A 256 7.61 7.06 -10.45
N LEU A 257 8.29 7.87 -11.27
CA LEU A 257 8.90 7.45 -12.53
C LEU A 257 10.36 7.02 -12.39
N SER A 258 10.90 6.90 -11.17
CA SER A 258 12.29 6.50 -10.94
C SER A 258 12.40 5.08 -10.37
N PHE A 259 13.21 4.24 -11.02
CA PHE A 259 13.58 2.90 -10.55
C PHE A 259 14.86 2.84 -9.72
N ILE A 260 15.57 3.95 -9.61
CA ILE A 260 16.77 4.08 -8.76
C ILE A 260 16.40 4.94 -7.55
N LEU A 261 16.67 4.42 -6.35
CA LEU A 261 16.35 5.08 -5.08
C LEU A 261 17.26 6.27 -4.79
N HIS A 262 18.57 6.05 -4.74
CA HIS A 262 19.54 7.12 -4.55
C HIS A 262 20.53 7.11 -5.70
N ALA A 263 20.10 7.72 -6.80
CA ALA A 263 21.02 8.10 -7.85
C ALA A 263 22.08 9.03 -7.24
N LYS A 264 23.34 8.62 -7.28
CA LYS A 264 24.47 9.40 -6.72
C LYS A 264 24.57 10.79 -7.36
N THR A 265 24.06 10.95 -8.58
CA THR A 265 24.05 12.22 -9.30
C THR A 265 22.73 12.43 -10.03
N ILE A 266 22.41 13.69 -10.32
CA ILE A 266 21.23 14.06 -11.11
C ILE A 266 21.27 13.44 -12.52
N GLN A 267 22.47 13.25 -13.10
CA GLN A 267 22.61 12.61 -14.41
C GLN A 267 22.17 11.14 -14.37
N VAL A 268 22.55 10.39 -13.33
CA VAL A 268 22.12 9.00 -13.14
C VAL A 268 20.61 8.92 -12.97
N TRP A 269 20.02 9.86 -12.24
CA TRP A 269 18.57 9.94 -12.08
C TRP A 269 17.86 10.23 -13.40
N LEU A 270 18.34 11.22 -14.17
CA LEU A 270 17.77 11.57 -15.48
C LEU A 270 17.86 10.41 -16.48
N VAL A 271 18.97 9.67 -16.48
CA VAL A 271 19.13 8.46 -17.31
C VAL A 271 18.14 7.38 -16.90
N ALA A 272 17.93 7.16 -15.59
CA ALA A 272 16.94 6.21 -15.10
C ALA A 272 15.52 6.60 -15.53
N VAL A 273 15.14 7.86 -15.37
CA VAL A 273 13.85 8.39 -15.83
C VAL A 273 13.71 8.24 -17.35
N LEU A 274 14.76 8.53 -18.13
CA LEU A 274 14.74 8.37 -19.59
C LEU A 274 14.54 6.90 -20.00
N ILE A 275 15.24 5.96 -19.37
CA ILE A 275 15.06 4.52 -19.62
C ILE A 275 13.64 4.11 -19.27
N GLN A 276 13.12 4.52 -18.11
CA GLN A 276 11.78 4.14 -17.66
C GLN A 276 10.69 4.72 -18.56
N THR A 277 10.78 6.00 -18.91
CA THR A 277 9.84 6.66 -19.84
C THR A 277 9.91 6.04 -21.24
N THR A 278 11.10 5.68 -21.71
CA THR A 278 11.26 4.96 -22.99
C THR A 278 10.59 3.59 -22.94
N LEU A 279 10.81 2.81 -21.88
CA LEU A 279 10.18 1.50 -21.71
C LEU A 279 8.65 1.60 -21.62
N ILE A 280 8.13 2.58 -20.88
CA ILE A 280 6.69 2.86 -20.80
C ILE A 280 6.14 3.29 -22.17
N GLY A 281 6.82 4.19 -22.87
CA GLY A 281 6.43 4.68 -24.20
C GLY A 281 6.45 3.57 -25.26
N LEU A 282 7.43 2.65 -25.18
CA LEU A 282 7.49 1.46 -26.03
C LEU A 282 6.31 0.52 -25.76
N VAL A 283 6.02 0.25 -24.48
CA VAL A 283 4.84 -0.53 -24.09
C VAL A 283 3.56 0.14 -24.59
N TRP A 284 3.42 1.45 -24.43
CA TRP A 284 2.25 2.23 -24.84
C TRP A 284 2.05 2.23 -26.36
N LYS A 285 3.08 2.57 -27.14
CA LYS A 285 3.03 2.58 -28.62
C LYS A 285 2.70 1.20 -29.20
N MET A 286 3.11 0.15 -28.49
CA MET A 286 2.85 -1.24 -28.86
C MET A 286 1.43 -1.72 -28.55
N VAL A 287 0.68 -0.97 -27.76
CA VAL A 287 -0.76 -1.17 -27.57
C VAL A 287 -1.46 -0.13 -28.42
N GLN A 288 -1.94 -0.52 -29.60
CA GLN A 288 -2.97 0.26 -30.30
C GLN A 288 -4.27 0.16 -29.48
N VAL A 289 -4.31 0.87 -28.35
CA VAL A 289 -5.52 0.99 -27.53
C VAL A 289 -6.53 1.70 -28.41
N LYS A 290 -7.44 0.95 -29.05
CA LYS A 290 -8.67 1.55 -29.54
C LYS A 290 -9.33 2.19 -28.33
N SER A 291 -9.62 3.49 -28.42
CA SER A 291 -10.02 4.37 -27.31
C SER A 291 -11.40 4.07 -26.72
N GLU A 292 -11.81 2.81 -26.69
CA GLU A 292 -13.08 2.34 -26.15
C GLU A 292 -12.98 2.02 -24.66
N LEU A 293 -12.03 2.62 -23.94
CA LEU A 293 -12.05 2.58 -22.47
C LEU A 293 -13.20 3.48 -22.01
N SER A 294 -14.41 2.91 -21.94
CA SER A 294 -15.58 3.70 -21.58
C SER A 294 -15.40 4.30 -20.19
N VAL A 295 -15.61 5.60 -20.07
CA VAL A 295 -15.57 6.35 -18.79
C VAL A 295 -16.50 5.70 -17.74
N ARG A 296 -17.56 5.02 -18.20
CA ARG A 296 -18.50 4.26 -17.37
C ARG A 296 -17.89 3.00 -16.71
N LEU A 297 -16.93 2.33 -17.37
CA LEU A 297 -16.16 1.20 -16.78
C LEU A 297 -15.15 1.67 -15.73
N LEU A 298 -14.64 2.90 -15.84
CA LEU A 298 -13.70 3.49 -14.89
C LEU A 298 -14.39 3.87 -13.57
N HIS A 299 -15.58 4.48 -13.60
CA HIS A 299 -16.27 4.95 -12.38
C HIS A 299 -17.02 3.87 -11.59
N SER A 300 -17.35 2.73 -12.21
CA SER A 300 -18.08 1.64 -11.55
C SER A 300 -17.16 0.60 -10.91
N ASN A 301 -15.84 0.73 -11.06
CA ASN A 301 -14.91 -0.27 -10.56
C ASN A 301 -14.52 -0.05 -9.09
N ILE A 302 -14.67 -1.09 -8.27
CA ILE A 302 -14.38 -1.12 -6.83
C ILE A 302 -12.93 -0.71 -6.54
N TRP A 303 -11.97 -1.20 -7.34
CA TRP A 303 -10.54 -0.96 -7.14
C TRP A 303 -10.15 0.47 -7.49
N LEU A 304 -10.55 0.94 -8.66
CA LEU A 304 -10.19 2.28 -9.13
C LEU A 304 -10.87 3.36 -8.28
N SER A 305 -12.14 3.18 -7.95
CA SER A 305 -12.86 4.13 -7.07
C SER A 305 -12.23 4.20 -5.68
N GLY A 306 -11.86 3.06 -5.08
CA GLY A 306 -11.15 3.03 -3.80
C GLY A 306 -9.79 3.72 -3.85
N SER A 307 -9.01 3.44 -4.88
CA SER A 307 -7.70 4.04 -5.12
C SER A 307 -7.78 5.57 -5.27
N ILE A 308 -8.73 6.06 -6.07
CA ILE A 308 -8.95 7.49 -6.28
C ILE A 308 -9.40 8.16 -4.97
N LEU A 309 -10.30 7.54 -4.20
CA LEU A 309 -10.76 8.08 -2.92
C LEU A 309 -9.64 8.13 -1.88
N SER A 310 -8.80 7.09 -1.82
CA SER A 310 -7.60 7.04 -0.98
C SER A 310 -6.65 8.22 -1.31
N LEU A 311 -6.36 8.45 -2.59
CA LEU A 311 -5.57 9.62 -3.04
C LEU A 311 -6.26 10.96 -2.74
N ALA A 312 -7.57 11.07 -3.00
CA ALA A 312 -8.33 12.30 -2.78
C ALA A 312 -8.39 12.68 -1.30
N VAL A 313 -8.56 11.72 -0.40
CA VAL A 313 -8.56 11.96 1.05
C VAL A 313 -7.17 12.38 1.51
N VAL A 314 -6.11 11.68 1.11
CA VAL A 314 -4.74 12.06 1.51
C VAL A 314 -4.37 13.45 0.96
N ALA A 315 -4.70 13.72 -0.29
CA ALA A 315 -4.46 15.03 -0.89
C ALA A 315 -5.29 16.13 -0.22
N GLY A 316 -6.59 15.89 -0.01
CA GLY A 316 -7.48 16.80 0.69
C GLY A 316 -6.99 17.12 2.08
N LEU A 317 -6.68 16.10 2.89
CA LEU A 317 -6.09 16.29 4.22
C LEU A 317 -4.85 17.17 4.15
N ARG A 318 -3.97 16.98 3.15
CA ARG A 318 -2.73 17.76 3.05
C ARG A 318 -2.96 19.23 2.71
N PHE A 319 -3.99 19.53 1.94
CA PHE A 319 -4.34 20.91 1.59
C PHE A 319 -5.00 21.68 2.75
N PHE A 320 -5.58 20.98 3.73
CA PHE A 320 -6.32 21.61 4.83
C PHE A 320 -5.62 21.47 6.20
N ILE A 321 -4.74 20.49 6.37
CA ILE A 321 -4.10 20.15 7.64
C ILE A 321 -2.59 20.06 7.41
N HIS A 322 -1.80 20.64 8.31
CA HIS A 322 -0.36 20.52 8.24
C HIS A 322 0.08 19.10 8.63
N PHE A 323 0.71 18.39 7.69
CA PHE A 323 1.53 17.20 7.94
C PHE A 323 2.52 17.04 6.80
N ASP A 324 3.28 15.94 6.76
CA ASP A 324 4.28 15.61 5.74
C ASP A 324 3.96 16.18 4.35
N ASP A 325 4.91 16.87 3.73
CA ASP A 325 4.82 17.31 2.34
C ASP A 325 4.48 16.14 1.41
N PHE A 326 3.79 16.45 0.31
CA PHE A 326 3.54 15.46 -0.73
C PHE A 326 4.84 14.78 -1.13
N ASN A 327 4.85 13.46 -0.95
CA ASN A 327 5.97 12.61 -1.23
C ASN A 327 5.45 11.25 -1.71
N TYR A 328 6.37 10.39 -2.13
CA TYR A 328 5.99 9.07 -2.61
C TYR A 328 5.28 8.20 -1.57
N ARG A 329 5.63 8.34 -0.29
CA ARG A 329 5.08 7.56 0.83
C ARG A 329 3.58 7.81 0.99
N LEU A 330 3.11 9.03 0.75
CA LEU A 330 1.69 9.39 0.82
C LEU A 330 0.89 8.94 -0.40
N LEU A 331 1.50 8.91 -1.58
CA LEU A 331 0.79 8.67 -2.85
C LEU A 331 0.79 7.19 -3.23
N LEU A 332 1.83 6.44 -2.86
CA LEU A 332 2.00 5.05 -3.24
C LEU A 332 0.85 4.13 -2.80
N PRO A 333 0.26 4.28 -1.58
CA PRO A 333 -0.88 3.47 -1.18
C PRO A 333 -2.06 3.55 -2.14
N GLY A 334 -2.46 4.75 -2.58
CA GLY A 334 -3.54 4.88 -3.56
C GLY A 334 -3.11 4.57 -5.01
N LEU A 335 -1.86 4.86 -5.39
CA LEU A 335 -1.38 4.61 -6.75
C LEU A 335 -1.17 3.14 -7.07
N LEU A 336 -0.63 2.35 -6.13
CA LEU A 336 -0.24 0.97 -6.40
C LEU A 336 -1.45 0.06 -6.74
N PRO A 337 -2.58 0.07 -6.00
CA PRO A 337 -3.79 -0.64 -6.38
C PRO A 337 -4.41 -0.13 -7.70
N ALA A 338 -4.32 1.17 -7.99
CA ALA A 338 -4.76 1.72 -9.27
C ALA A 338 -3.93 1.15 -10.43
N VAL A 339 -2.61 1.07 -10.28
CA VAL A 339 -1.71 0.46 -11.27
C VAL A 339 -2.02 -1.03 -11.44
N VAL A 340 -2.22 -1.77 -10.34
CA VAL A 340 -2.63 -3.19 -10.40
C VAL A 340 -3.93 -3.35 -11.19
N TYR A 341 -4.92 -2.49 -10.94
CA TYR A 341 -6.19 -2.51 -11.65
C TYR A 341 -6.04 -2.21 -13.15
N VAL A 342 -5.37 -1.12 -13.50
CA VAL A 342 -5.14 -0.70 -14.90
C VAL A 342 -4.37 -1.79 -15.65
N LEU A 343 -3.32 -2.32 -15.03
CA LEU A 343 -2.53 -3.39 -15.61
C LEU A 343 -3.39 -4.64 -15.87
N ASN A 344 -4.25 -5.03 -14.92
CA ASN A 344 -5.14 -6.17 -15.09
C ASN A 344 -6.16 -5.98 -16.22
N GLN A 345 -6.72 -4.78 -16.37
CA GLN A 345 -7.62 -4.47 -17.49
C GLN A 345 -6.89 -4.61 -18.84
N LEU A 346 -5.70 -4.01 -18.95
CA LEU A 346 -4.91 -4.08 -20.17
C LEU A 346 -4.48 -5.51 -20.51
N THR A 347 -4.07 -6.32 -19.53
CA THR A 347 -3.64 -7.71 -19.78
C THR A 347 -4.79 -8.63 -20.12
N THR A 348 -5.98 -8.38 -19.57
CA THR A 348 -7.19 -9.16 -19.88
C THR A 348 -7.67 -8.85 -21.29
N GLN A 349 -7.66 -7.57 -21.68
CA GLN A 349 -8.12 -7.13 -23.00
C GLN A 349 -7.10 -7.42 -24.11
N TYR A 350 -5.79 -7.39 -23.81
CA TYR A 350 -4.72 -7.52 -24.79
C TYR A 350 -3.69 -8.59 -24.37
N PRO A 351 -3.85 -9.87 -24.77
CA PRO A 351 -2.93 -10.94 -24.36
C PRO A 351 -1.47 -10.73 -24.78
N LEU A 352 -1.22 -10.07 -25.91
CA LEU A 352 0.14 -9.69 -26.34
C LEU A 352 0.78 -8.64 -25.42
N PHE A 353 -0.02 -7.77 -24.80
CA PHE A 353 0.46 -6.81 -23.82
C PHE A 353 0.99 -7.53 -22.58
N TYR A 354 0.33 -8.59 -22.12
CA TYR A 354 0.79 -9.38 -20.97
C TYR A 354 2.23 -9.86 -21.14
N ALA A 355 2.56 -10.52 -22.26
CA ALA A 355 3.92 -11.02 -22.49
C ALA A 355 4.97 -9.91 -22.53
N ARG A 356 4.62 -8.75 -23.10
CA ARG A 356 5.51 -7.58 -23.20
C ARG A 356 5.71 -6.89 -21.86
N ALA A 357 4.62 -6.64 -21.14
CA ALA A 357 4.65 -6.06 -19.80
C ALA A 357 5.46 -6.94 -18.85
N LEU A 358 5.29 -8.27 -18.94
CA LEU A 358 6.07 -9.22 -18.15
C LEU A 358 7.57 -9.10 -18.41
N LEU A 359 7.98 -9.02 -19.67
CA LEU A 359 9.39 -8.87 -20.04
C LEU A 359 9.97 -7.55 -19.54
N VAL A 360 9.27 -6.44 -19.78
CA VAL A 360 9.72 -5.11 -19.34
C VAL A 360 9.81 -5.03 -17.81
N LEU A 361 8.79 -5.51 -17.11
CA LEU A 361 8.78 -5.51 -15.64
C LEU A 361 9.80 -6.48 -15.06
N THR A 362 10.12 -7.59 -15.75
CA THR A 362 11.19 -8.50 -15.31
C THR A 362 12.56 -7.83 -15.45
N ALA A 363 12.85 -7.22 -16.60
CA ALA A 363 14.10 -6.48 -16.80
C ALA A 363 14.23 -5.34 -15.78
N PHE A 364 13.15 -4.60 -15.57
CA PHE A 364 13.05 -3.56 -14.57
C PHE A 364 13.30 -4.07 -13.15
N ALA A 365 12.68 -5.19 -12.77
CA ALA A 365 12.84 -5.77 -11.45
C ALA A 365 14.29 -6.20 -11.19
N LEU A 366 14.93 -6.84 -12.16
CA LEU A 366 16.34 -7.25 -12.06
C LEU A 366 17.26 -6.02 -11.91
N LEU A 367 17.06 -4.99 -12.73
CA LEU A 367 17.81 -3.74 -12.63
C LEU A 367 17.60 -3.06 -11.27
N SER A 368 16.35 -2.94 -10.84
CA SER A 368 16.01 -2.31 -9.57
C SER A 368 16.57 -3.08 -8.38
N MET A 369 16.45 -4.41 -8.35
CA MET A 369 17.04 -5.24 -7.28
C MET A 369 18.57 -5.10 -7.27
N GLY A 370 19.22 -5.11 -8.44
CA GLY A 370 20.66 -4.88 -8.57
C GLY A 370 21.10 -3.51 -8.05
N CYS A 371 20.40 -2.44 -8.44
CA CYS A 371 20.74 -1.08 -8.03
C CYS A 371 20.40 -0.78 -6.57
N ASN A 372 19.32 -1.36 -6.04
CA ASN A 372 18.79 -0.98 -4.73
C ASN A 372 19.23 -1.93 -3.61
N PHE A 373 19.57 -3.20 -3.89
CA PHE A 373 20.08 -4.14 -2.88
C PHE A 373 21.60 -4.21 -2.80
N TYR A 374 22.32 -3.67 -3.78
CA TYR A 374 23.77 -3.55 -3.64
C TYR A 374 24.10 -2.58 -2.51
N PRO A 375 24.92 -2.98 -1.53
CA PRO A 375 25.23 -2.14 -0.39
C PRO A 375 25.87 -0.84 -0.86
N TYR A 376 25.41 0.29 -0.30
CA TYR A 376 26.16 1.52 -0.27
C TYR A 376 27.44 1.24 0.52
N PHE A 377 28.46 0.67 -0.13
CA PHE A 377 29.83 0.93 0.29
C PHE A 377 30.03 2.41 0.02
N ASN A 378 30.10 3.17 1.13
CA ASN A 378 30.35 4.60 1.16
C ASN A 378 31.51 4.98 0.24
#